data_AF-A0A2B7GN61-F1
#
_entry.id   AF-A0A2B7GN61-F1
#
_cell.length_a   1.000
_cell.length_b   1.000
_cell.length_c   1.000
_cell.angle_alpha   90.00
_cell.angle_beta   90.00
_cell.angle_gamma   90.00
#
_symmetry.space_group_name_H-M   'P 1'
#
loop_
_entity.id
_entity.type
_entity.pdbx_description
1 polymer ?
#
loop_
_entity_poly.entity_id
_entity_poly.type
_entity_poly.pdbx_seq_one_letter_code
_entity_poly.pdbx_strand_id
1 'polypeptide(L)'
;MADTENGRKKHADDENRPEDGVPDSLPECHRRDCTERAIFIVLERYQEETGHGAVEAEAVLCQEHAAEESPANLDGSYADYVFRVEPLQETLDMDTA
;
A
#
# COMPACT_ATOMS: atom_id res chain seq x y z
N MET A 1 49.82 36.31 -23.56
CA MET A 1 48.69 37.17 -23.13
C MET A 1 47.58 36.22 -22.76
N ALA A 2 47.39 35.96 -21.48
CA ALA A 2 46.39 35.03 -20.98
C ALA A 2 45.89 35.59 -19.64
N ASP A 3 44.92 36.48 -19.77
CA ASP A 3 44.11 37.10 -18.71
C ASP A 3 42.70 37.06 -19.35
N THR A 4 41.64 36.53 -18.75
CA THR A 4 40.99 37.03 -17.54
C THR A 4 39.76 36.14 -17.23
N GLU A 5 39.70 35.63 -15.98
CA GLU A 5 38.58 35.67 -15.02
C GLU A 5 37.15 35.24 -15.45
N ASN A 6 36.59 34.18 -14.83
CA ASN A 6 35.70 34.22 -13.66
C ASN A 6 34.23 34.56 -14.00
N GLY A 7 33.31 33.64 -13.70
CA GLY A 7 31.88 33.87 -13.92
C GLY A 7 30.98 32.74 -13.44
N ARG A 8 30.90 32.56 -12.11
CA ARG A 8 29.81 31.94 -11.34
C ARG A 8 28.49 31.76 -12.12
N LYS A 9 27.99 30.52 -12.22
CA LYS A 9 26.55 30.22 -12.26
C LYS A 9 26.24 28.96 -11.45
N LYS A 10 25.47 29.16 -10.37
CA LYS A 10 24.86 28.14 -9.51
C LYS A 10 23.57 27.64 -10.17
N HIS A 11 23.47 26.37 -10.48
CA HIS A 11 22.22 25.64 -10.72
C HIS A 11 22.55 24.22 -10.24
N ALA A 12 22.22 23.71 -9.04
CA ALA A 12 20.96 23.76 -8.30
C ALA A 12 19.77 23.43 -9.20
N ASP A 13 19.75 22.17 -9.61
CA ASP A 13 18.60 21.43 -10.15
C ASP A 13 19.04 19.96 -10.02
N ASP A 14 18.92 19.31 -8.87
CA ASP A 14 17.66 18.84 -8.28
C ASP A 14 16.72 18.19 -9.31
N GLU A 15 17.26 17.43 -10.25
CA GLU A 15 16.48 16.40 -10.95
C GLU A 15 16.37 15.15 -10.06
N ASN A 16 15.87 15.34 -8.84
CA ASN A 16 15.32 14.26 -8.02
C ASN A 16 13.91 14.64 -7.58
N ARG A 17 13.07 14.96 -8.55
CA ARG A 17 11.66 14.67 -8.39
C ARG A 17 11.42 13.33 -9.06
N PRO A 18 11.43 12.19 -8.33
CA PRO A 18 10.54 11.13 -8.79
C PRO A 18 9.19 11.83 -8.94
N GLU A 19 8.69 11.86 -10.17
CA GLU A 19 7.28 12.09 -10.40
C GLU A 19 6.60 10.91 -9.72
N ASP A 20 6.44 11.04 -8.40
CA ASP A 20 5.53 10.26 -7.59
C ASP A 20 4.16 10.72 -8.06
N GLY A 21 3.84 10.24 -9.27
CA GLY A 21 2.56 10.36 -9.89
C GLY A 21 1.64 9.70 -8.89
N VAL A 22 0.84 10.53 -8.23
CA VAL A 22 -0.37 10.14 -7.52
C VAL A 22 -0.92 8.93 -8.26
N PRO A 23 -0.93 7.72 -7.67
CA PRO A 23 -1.53 6.58 -8.33
C PRO A 23 -3.05 6.82 -8.30
N ASP A 24 -3.52 7.59 -9.29
CA ASP A 24 -4.93 7.70 -9.68
C ASP A 24 -5.45 6.34 -10.19
N SER A 25 -4.51 5.40 -10.40
CA SER A 25 -4.80 4.00 -10.68
C SER A 25 -4.81 3.20 -9.38
N LEU A 26 -5.93 2.50 -9.15
CA LEU A 26 -6.07 1.46 -8.13
C LEU A 26 -4.80 0.60 -8.04
N PRO A 27 -4.36 0.23 -6.82
CA PRO A 27 -3.17 -0.59 -6.64
C PRO A 27 -3.33 -1.94 -7.36
N GLU A 28 -2.21 -2.58 -7.71
CA GLU A 28 -2.24 -3.94 -8.24
C GLU A 28 -2.58 -4.94 -7.14
N CYS A 29 -3.16 -6.07 -7.53
CA CYS A 29 -3.46 -7.17 -6.63
C CYS A 29 -2.19 -7.65 -5.91
N HIS A 30 -2.27 -7.83 -4.59
CA HIS A 30 -1.16 -8.30 -3.77
C HIS A 30 -0.72 -9.75 -4.08
N ARG A 31 -1.56 -10.52 -4.81
CA ARG A 31 -1.21 -11.90 -5.19
C ARG A 31 -0.03 -11.89 -6.17
N ARG A 32 1.00 -12.67 -5.83
CA ARG A 32 2.13 -12.93 -6.72
C ARG A 32 1.57 -13.60 -7.98
N ASP A 33 1.92 -13.08 -9.15
CA ASP A 33 1.37 -13.49 -10.46
C ASP A 33 -0.01 -12.88 -10.84
N CYS A 34 -0.49 -11.87 -10.11
CA CYS A 34 -1.69 -11.12 -10.50
C CYS A 34 -1.34 -9.64 -10.75
N THR A 35 -1.60 -9.15 -11.96
CA THR A 35 -1.46 -7.73 -12.35
C THR A 35 -2.80 -7.04 -12.51
N GLU A 36 -3.88 -7.68 -12.07
CA GLU A 36 -5.20 -7.06 -12.06
C GLU A 36 -5.26 -5.94 -11.02
N ARG A 37 -6.16 -4.99 -11.27
CA ARG A 37 -6.42 -3.89 -10.34
C ARG A 37 -7.12 -4.40 -9.10
N ALA A 38 -6.59 -4.09 -7.94
CA ALA A 38 -7.24 -4.32 -6.68
C ALA A 38 -8.44 -3.38 -6.54
N ILE A 39 -9.59 -3.98 -6.24
CA ILE A 39 -10.84 -3.26 -5.99
C ILE A 39 -11.40 -3.56 -4.60
N PHE A 40 -10.73 -4.41 -3.84
CA PHE A 40 -11.03 -4.75 -2.46
C PHE A 40 -9.78 -4.65 -1.59
N ILE A 41 -9.99 -4.37 -0.32
CA ILE A 41 -9.00 -4.48 0.75
C ILE A 41 -9.50 -5.51 1.76
N VAL A 42 -8.63 -6.45 2.09
CA VAL A 42 -8.85 -7.45 3.12
C VAL A 42 -8.10 -7.00 4.36
N LEU A 43 -8.84 -6.85 5.47
CA LEU A 43 -8.34 -6.47 6.77
C LEU A 43 -8.50 -7.68 7.70
N GLU A 44 -7.38 -8.19 8.20
CA GLU A 44 -7.36 -9.29 9.17
C GLU A 44 -6.63 -8.86 10.44
N ARG A 45 -7.33 -8.84 11.56
CA ARG A 45 -6.76 -8.61 12.88
C ARG A 45 -6.67 -9.92 13.65
N TYR A 46 -5.45 -10.28 14.05
CA TYR A 46 -5.19 -11.52 14.78
C TYR A 46 -4.15 -11.30 15.89
N GLN A 47 -4.15 -12.18 16.88
CA GLN A 47 -3.13 -12.20 17.92
C GLN A 47 -1.86 -12.84 17.37
N GLU A 48 -0.73 -12.15 17.43
CA GLU A 48 0.52 -12.75 16.97
C GLU A 48 0.97 -13.88 17.93
N GLU A 49 1.61 -14.89 17.34
CA GLU A 49 2.11 -16.09 18.02
C GLU A 49 3.26 -15.79 18.98
N THR A 50 4.04 -14.76 18.66
CA THR A 50 5.19 -14.27 19.43
C THR A 50 4.77 -13.50 20.68
N GLY A 51 3.48 -13.19 20.83
CA GLY A 51 2.91 -12.58 22.03
C GLY A 51 3.15 -11.08 22.18
N HIS A 52 3.54 -10.35 21.13
CA HIS A 52 3.71 -8.89 21.22
C HIS A 52 2.38 -8.11 21.10
N GLY A 53 1.29 -8.74 20.65
CA GLY A 53 -0.04 -8.15 20.68
C GLY A 53 -0.91 -8.56 19.49
N ALA A 54 -2.02 -7.86 19.31
CA ALA A 54 -2.82 -7.97 18.10
C ALA A 54 -2.13 -7.22 16.97
N VAL A 55 -2.02 -7.86 15.82
CA VAL A 55 -1.53 -7.27 14.59
C VAL A 55 -2.67 -7.19 13.58
N GLU A 56 -2.61 -6.16 12.76
CA GLU A 56 -3.54 -5.91 11.66
C GLU A 56 -2.79 -6.13 10.36
N ALA A 57 -3.28 -7.06 9.54
CA ALA A 57 -2.77 -7.35 8.22
C ALA A 57 -3.75 -6.80 7.18
N GLU A 58 -3.21 -6.13 6.17
CA GLU A 58 -3.96 -5.49 5.10
C GLU A 58 -3.48 -6.04 3.76
N ALA A 59 -4.41 -6.48 2.90
CA ALA A 59 -4.10 -6.99 1.58
C ALA A 59 -5.08 -6.46 0.54
N VAL A 60 -4.57 -5.76 -0.46
CA VAL A 60 -5.38 -5.27 -1.59
C VAL A 60 -5.48 -6.35 -2.66
N LEU A 61 -6.70 -6.68 -3.09
CA LEU A 61 -6.97 -7.79 -4.00
C LEU A 61 -7.96 -7.40 -5.10
N CYS A 62 -7.85 -8.07 -6.25
CA CYS A 62 -8.89 -8.03 -7.27
C CYS A 62 -10.13 -8.82 -6.81
N GLN A 63 -11.25 -8.69 -7.53
CA GLN A 63 -12.51 -9.35 -7.16
C GLN A 63 -12.39 -10.86 -7.03
N GLU A 64 -11.65 -11.51 -7.95
CA GLU A 64 -11.47 -12.96 -7.96
C GLU A 64 -10.73 -13.42 -6.70
N HIS A 65 -9.55 -12.84 -6.45
CA HIS A 65 -8.73 -13.20 -5.30
C HIS A 65 -9.36 -12.79 -3.96
N ALA A 66 -10.12 -11.70 -3.91
CA ALA A 66 -10.87 -11.33 -2.71
C ALA A 66 -11.97 -12.35 -2.37
N ALA A 67 -12.58 -12.99 -3.38
CA ALA A 67 -13.57 -14.04 -3.18
C ALA A 67 -12.95 -15.38 -2.75
N GLU A 68 -11.68 -15.62 -3.10
CA GLU A 68 -10.92 -16.78 -2.64
C GLU A 68 -10.28 -16.58 -1.26
N GLU A 69 -10.08 -15.33 -0.85
CA GLU A 69 -9.43 -15.02 0.41
C GLU A 69 -10.26 -15.52 1.59
N SER A 70 -9.59 -16.22 2.50
CA SER A 70 -10.22 -16.87 3.63
C SER A 70 -9.49 -16.48 4.92
N PRO A 71 -10.21 -16.35 6.04
CA PRO A 71 -9.61 -16.10 7.35
C PRO A 71 -8.56 -17.19 7.63
N ALA A 72 -7.30 -16.78 7.79
CA ALA A 72 -6.18 -17.71 7.89
C ALA A 72 -5.96 -18.19 9.33
N ASN A 73 -6.32 -17.34 10.32
CA ASN A 73 -6.06 -17.60 11.74
C ASN A 73 -7.32 -18.01 12.54
N LEU A 74 -8.08 -18.98 12.03
CA LEU A 74 -9.29 -19.50 12.70
C LEU A 74 -9.00 -20.37 13.94
N ASP A 75 -7.75 -20.80 14.14
CA ASP A 75 -7.32 -21.64 15.27
C ASP A 75 -7.17 -20.83 16.58
N GLY A 76 -7.11 -19.50 16.48
CA GLY A 76 -6.98 -18.59 17.61
C GLY A 76 -8.32 -18.26 18.26
N SER A 77 -8.49 -18.61 19.54
CA SER A 77 -9.62 -18.14 20.38
C SER A 77 -9.46 -16.65 20.78
N TYR A 78 -9.07 -15.81 19.83
CA TYR A 78 -8.85 -14.40 20.08
C TYR A 78 -10.19 -13.66 20.02
N ALA A 79 -10.60 -13.10 21.16
CA ALA A 79 -11.91 -12.46 21.31
C ALA A 79 -12.12 -11.25 20.40
N ASP A 80 -11.02 -10.64 19.94
CA ASP A 80 -11.03 -9.46 19.07
C ASP A 80 -10.54 -9.80 17.65
N TYR A 81 -10.64 -11.07 17.25
CA TYR A 81 -10.34 -11.49 15.89
C TYR A 81 -11.35 -10.85 14.92
N VAL A 82 -10.85 -10.24 13.86
CA VAL A 82 -11.67 -9.57 12.85
C VAL A 82 -11.13 -9.94 11.47
N PHE A 83 -12.01 -10.40 10.60
CA PHE A 83 -11.74 -10.55 9.18
C PHE A 83 -12.81 -9.78 8.41
N ARG A 84 -12.39 -8.82 7.57
CA ARG A 84 -13.27 -7.97 6.77
C ARG A 84 -12.74 -7.82 5.36
N VAL A 85 -13.65 -7.77 4.40
CA VAL A 85 -13.35 -7.52 2.99
C VAL A 85 -14.19 -6.32 2.57
N GLU A 86 -13.53 -5.20 2.32
CA GLU A 86 -14.18 -3.92 2.00
C GLU A 86 -13.83 -3.48 0.58
N PRO A 87 -14.76 -2.87 -0.18
CA PRO A 87 -14.46 -2.33 -1.50
C PRO A 87 -13.58 -1.06 -1.41
N LEU A 88 -12.51 -0.99 -2.21
CA LEU A 88 -11.56 0.15 -2.24
C LEU A 88 -12.16 1.44 -2.85
N GLN A 89 -13.18 1.30 -3.68
CA GLN A 89 -13.82 2.40 -4.40
C GLN A 89 -14.58 3.41 -3.51
N GLU A 90 -14.66 3.17 -2.20
CA GLU A 90 -15.22 4.12 -1.22
C GLU A 90 -14.16 4.64 -0.23
N THR A 91 -12.98 3.99 -0.13
CA THR A 91 -11.95 4.32 0.86
C THR A 91 -10.91 5.34 0.36
N LEU A 92 -10.66 5.39 -0.96
CA LEU A 92 -9.72 6.35 -1.56
C LEU A 92 -10.22 7.79 -1.49
N ASP A 93 -11.53 8.00 -1.31
CA ASP A 93 -12.16 9.31 -1.15
C ASP A 93 -12.01 9.88 0.29
N MET A 94 -11.53 9.09 1.25
CA MET A 94 -11.54 9.45 2.68
C MET A 94 -10.17 9.65 3.35
N ASP A 95 -9.05 9.38 2.66
CA ASP A 95 -7.69 9.69 3.14
C ASP A 95 -7.09 10.89 2.37
N THR A 96 -7.80 12.01 2.39
CA THR A 96 -7.27 13.34 2.03
C THR A 96 -8.09 14.37 2.80
N ALA A 97 -7.80 14.53 4.10
CA ALA A 97 -8.37 15.57 4.95
C ALA A 97 -7.28 16.30 5.74
#